data_AF-V9Z7W0-F1
#
_entry.id   AF-V9Z7W0-F1
#
_cell.length_a   1.000
_cell.length_b   1.000
_cell.length_c   1.000
_cell.angle_alpha   90.00
_cell.angle_beta   90.00
_cell.angle_gamma   90.00
#
_symmetry.space_group_name_H-M   'P 1'
#
loop_
_entity.id
_entity.type
_entity.pdbx_description
1 polymer ?
#
loop_
_entity_poly.entity_id
_entity_poly.type
_entity_poly.pdbx_seq_one_letter_code
_entity_poly.pdbx_strand_id
1 'polypeptide(L)'
;MTAATGRPPARERRALGVFLTSLHWIYGPSWAELAGRTGLSVSTLQRTARRSGPVPREENVIAYVEGITDDPRAVTDAMRLWRRARIEERGRLRTLGAPAPAYVRNEADLLAALAAAYEKDGAPPLRTLQRRAGRAGTEVFVLPLANASRIVNRVRLPTDQRQYEAFLTGCNIPEHALGPWREAWHRARSAQPATTRAAPQPVA
;
A
#
# COMPACT_ATOMS: atom_id res chain seq x y z
N MET A 1 -23.38 -10.18 16.91
CA MET A 1 -22.34 -9.52 16.08
C MET A 1 -21.73 -8.37 16.88
N THR A 2 -20.81 -8.69 17.79
CA THR A 2 -20.10 -7.71 18.63
C THR A 2 -18.79 -7.35 17.92
N ALA A 3 -18.61 -6.06 17.65
CA ALA A 3 -17.37 -5.53 17.10
C ALA A 3 -16.21 -5.89 18.03
N ALA A 4 -15.26 -6.67 17.52
CA ALA A 4 -13.99 -6.87 18.21
C ALA A 4 -13.38 -5.49 18.45
N THR A 5 -13.32 -5.07 19.72
CA THR A 5 -12.51 -3.96 20.20
C THR A 5 -11.05 -4.30 19.92
N GLY A 6 -10.63 -4.01 18.69
CA GLY A 6 -9.25 -4.13 18.26
C GLY A 6 -8.38 -3.33 19.21
N ARG A 7 -7.37 -3.98 19.79
CA ARG A 7 -6.31 -3.32 20.55
C ARG A 7 -5.91 -2.06 19.78
N PRO A 8 -6.00 -0.85 20.37
CA PRO A 8 -5.63 0.36 19.65
C PRO A 8 -4.21 0.18 19.11
N PRO A 9 -3.91 0.62 17.87
CA PRO A 9 -2.53 0.65 17.40
C PRO A 9 -1.78 1.53 18.38
N ALA A 10 -1.04 0.93 19.31
CA ALA A 10 -0.65 1.63 20.52
C ALA A 10 0.75 2.19 20.37
N ARG A 11 1.67 1.40 19.82
CA ARG A 11 3.08 1.78 19.78
C ARG A 11 3.38 2.59 18.53
N GLU A 12 3.00 2.08 17.36
CA GLU A 12 3.38 2.70 16.09
C GLU A 12 2.54 3.96 15.82
N ARG A 13 1.26 3.97 16.20
CA ARG A 13 0.43 5.19 16.17
C ARG A 13 0.98 6.29 17.07
N ARG A 14 1.45 5.94 18.26
CA ARG A 14 2.05 6.89 19.21
C ARG A 14 3.34 7.45 18.65
N ALA A 15 4.19 6.62 18.04
CA ALA A 15 5.40 7.08 17.37
C ALA A 15 5.11 8.10 16.27
N LEU A 16 4.13 7.82 15.39
CA LEU A 16 3.67 8.78 14.38
C LEU A 16 3.19 10.09 15.02
N GLY A 17 2.32 10.02 16.03
CA GLY A 17 1.81 11.23 16.70
C GLY A 17 2.89 12.04 17.40
N VAL A 18 3.87 11.38 18.04
CA VAL A 18 5.02 12.06 18.66
C VAL A 18 5.84 12.77 17.59
N PHE A 19 6.13 12.12 16.46
CA PHE A 19 6.86 12.75 15.35
C PHE A 19 6.13 13.99 14.83
N LEU A 20 4.83 13.87 14.50
CA LEU A 20 4.04 14.98 13.95
C LEU A 20 3.90 16.14 14.94
N THR A 21 3.66 15.85 16.22
CA THR A 21 3.59 16.88 17.26
C THR A 21 4.92 17.56 17.51
N SER A 22 6.04 16.82 17.43
CA SER A 22 7.38 17.41 17.59
C SER A 22 7.74 18.29 16.40
N LEU A 23 7.42 17.86 15.18
CA LEU A 23 7.63 18.64 13.96
C LEU A 23 6.88 19.98 14.04
N HIS A 24 5.59 19.95 14.40
CA HIS A 24 4.79 21.15 14.55
C HIS A 24 5.25 22.02 15.71
N TRP A 25 5.67 21.44 16.84
CA TRP A 25 6.19 22.22 17.96
C TRP A 25 7.45 23.01 17.59
N ILE A 26 8.34 22.43 16.79
CA ILE A 26 9.63 23.05 16.45
C ILE A 26 9.50 24.03 15.27
N TYR A 27 8.74 23.66 14.24
CA TYR A 27 8.69 24.39 12.96
C TYR A 27 7.28 24.82 12.54
N GLY A 28 6.26 24.41 13.27
CA GLY A 28 4.87 24.54 12.86
C GLY A 28 4.35 25.97 12.97
N PRO A 29 3.62 26.45 11.94
CA PRO A 29 2.87 27.70 12.04
C PRO A 29 1.65 27.53 12.96
N SER A 30 0.88 28.60 13.17
CA SER A 30 -0.38 28.49 13.92
C SER A 30 -1.34 27.49 13.25
N TRP A 31 -2.26 26.90 14.03
CA TRP A 31 -3.25 25.96 13.47
C TRP A 31 -4.12 26.57 12.36
N ALA A 32 -4.45 27.86 12.46
CA ALA A 32 -5.24 28.57 11.45
C ALA A 32 -4.44 28.76 10.15
N GLU A 33 -3.15 29.09 10.26
CA GLU A 33 -2.26 29.22 9.12
C GLU A 33 -1.99 27.87 8.46
N LEU A 34 -1.74 26.81 9.25
CA LEU A 34 -1.58 25.46 8.72
C LEU A 34 -2.85 24.98 8.00
N ALA A 35 -4.03 25.32 8.53
CA ALA A 35 -5.31 25.05 7.85
C ALA A 35 -5.40 25.80 6.51
N GLY A 36 -4.99 27.06 6.46
CA GLY A 36 -4.91 27.84 5.22
C GLY A 36 -3.95 27.24 4.18
N ARG A 37 -2.75 26.83 4.61
CA ARG A 37 -1.73 26.23 3.73
C ARG A 37 -2.14 24.88 3.16
N THR A 38 -2.86 24.08 3.94
CA THR A 38 -3.19 22.68 3.58
C THR A 38 -4.60 22.50 3.01
N GLY A 39 -5.48 23.49 3.19
CA GLY A 39 -6.92 23.36 2.90
C GLY A 39 -7.67 22.40 3.84
N LEU A 40 -7.01 21.86 4.87
CA LEU A 40 -7.62 20.98 5.87
C LEU A 40 -8.16 21.79 7.04
N SER A 41 -9.27 21.35 7.63
CA SER A 41 -9.78 21.97 8.85
C SER A 41 -8.80 21.79 10.03
N VAL A 42 -8.78 22.76 10.94
CA VAL A 42 -8.01 22.68 12.20
C VAL A 42 -8.29 21.36 12.95
N SER A 43 -9.56 20.96 13.02
CA SER A 43 -9.96 19.72 13.68
C SER A 43 -9.42 18.46 12.99
N THR A 44 -9.17 18.50 11.67
CA THR A 44 -8.53 17.41 10.93
C THR A 44 -7.04 17.37 11.20
N LEU A 45 -6.36 18.52 11.16
CA LEU A 45 -4.93 18.63 11.47
C LEU A 45 -4.61 18.17 12.90
N GLN A 46 -5.40 18.60 13.88
CA GLN A 46 -5.26 18.15 15.27
C GLN A 46 -5.48 16.64 15.40
N ARG A 47 -6.48 16.06 14.72
CA ARG A 47 -6.71 14.60 14.70
C ARG A 47 -5.54 13.83 14.09
N THR A 48 -4.95 14.35 13.02
CA THR A 48 -3.75 13.79 12.39
C THR A 48 -2.59 13.71 13.38
N ALA A 49 -2.36 14.78 14.14
CA ALA A 49 -1.27 14.87 15.12
C ALA A 49 -1.52 14.15 16.45
N ARG A 50 -2.74 13.66 16.73
CA ARG A 50 -3.02 12.91 17.98
C ARG A 50 -2.02 11.77 18.18
N ARG A 51 -1.77 11.36 19.42
CA ARG A 51 -0.89 10.23 19.75
C ARG A 51 -1.62 8.89 19.86
N SER A 52 -2.95 8.93 19.86
CA SER A 52 -3.84 7.77 20.02
C SER A 52 -5.04 7.87 19.08
N GLY A 53 -5.76 6.76 18.95
CA GLY A 53 -6.90 6.60 18.06
C GLY A 53 -6.52 6.00 16.71
N PRO A 54 -7.45 6.01 15.73
CA PRO A 54 -7.20 5.48 14.40
C PRO A 54 -6.00 6.13 13.72
N VAL A 55 -5.36 5.40 12.83
CA VAL A 55 -4.28 5.94 12.00
C VAL A 55 -4.89 6.93 11.00
N PRO A 56 -4.37 8.17 10.89
CA PRO A 56 -4.88 9.16 9.95
C PRO A 56 -4.72 8.69 8.50
N ARG A 57 -5.48 9.30 7.59
CA ARG A 57 -5.33 9.07 6.15
C ARG A 57 -3.95 9.52 5.69
N GLU A 58 -3.39 8.81 4.72
CA GLU A 58 -2.08 9.12 4.16
C GLU A 58 -2.00 10.56 3.63
N GLU A 59 -2.99 10.98 2.84
CA GLU A 59 -3.11 12.34 2.28
C GLU A 59 -3.07 13.43 3.36
N ASN A 60 -3.68 13.17 4.52
CA ASN A 60 -3.67 14.13 5.63
C ASN A 60 -2.31 14.21 6.32
N VAL A 61 -1.55 13.11 6.38
CA VAL A 61 -0.20 13.11 6.97
C VAL A 61 0.77 13.83 6.05
N ILE A 62 0.68 13.57 4.74
CA ILE A 62 1.49 14.26 3.73
C ILE A 62 1.23 15.78 3.79
N ALA A 63 -0.04 16.19 3.65
CA ALA A 63 -0.41 17.60 3.70
C ALA A 63 -0.01 18.27 5.03
N TYR A 64 -0.12 17.57 6.16
CA TYR A 64 0.31 18.09 7.46
C TYR A 64 1.81 18.41 7.49
N VAL A 65 2.64 17.52 6.96
CA VAL A 65 4.10 17.69 6.96
C VAL A 65 4.52 18.76 5.95
N GLU A 66 4.00 18.69 4.72
CA GLU A 66 4.29 19.67 3.67
C GLU A 66 3.80 21.09 4.03
N GLY A 67 2.71 21.21 4.80
CA GLY A 67 2.26 22.50 5.31
C GLY A 67 3.19 23.14 6.37
N ILE A 68 4.08 22.34 6.97
CA ILE A 68 5.05 22.77 8.00
C ILE A 68 6.45 22.95 7.38
N THR A 69 6.88 22.06 6.50
CA THR A 69 8.25 22.03 5.98
C THR A 69 8.31 21.53 4.53
N ASP A 70 9.24 22.11 3.76
CA ASP A 70 9.57 21.68 2.40
C ASP A 70 10.62 20.55 2.35
N ASP A 71 11.10 20.04 3.51
CA ASP A 71 12.09 18.96 3.54
C ASP A 71 11.47 17.60 3.13
N PRO A 72 11.89 17.00 2.00
CA PRO A 72 11.38 15.71 1.55
C PRO A 72 11.68 14.56 2.51
N ARG A 73 12.72 14.70 3.35
CA ARG A 73 13.07 13.69 4.36
C ARG A 73 12.02 13.63 5.46
N ALA A 74 11.43 14.76 5.85
CA ALA A 74 10.36 14.80 6.84
C ALA A 74 9.13 14.03 6.36
N VAL A 75 8.75 14.18 5.08
CA VAL A 75 7.65 13.40 4.47
C VAL A 75 8.00 11.91 4.45
N THR A 76 9.24 11.58 4.07
CA THR A 76 9.72 10.18 4.04
C THR A 76 9.66 9.51 5.41
N ASP A 77 10.10 10.21 6.46
CA ASP A 77 10.07 9.74 7.84
C ASP A 77 8.64 9.59 8.37
N ALA A 78 7.78 10.57 8.09
CA ALA A 78 6.37 10.50 8.42
C ALA A 78 5.69 9.31 7.76
N MET A 79 5.98 9.06 6.47
CA MET A 79 5.40 7.95 5.72
C MET A 79 5.92 6.59 6.19
N ARG A 80 7.18 6.51 6.63
CA ARG A 80 7.70 5.30 7.29
C ARG A 80 6.94 4.98 8.58
N LEU A 81 6.71 5.98 9.43
CA LEU A 81 5.93 5.82 10.66
C LEU A 81 4.46 5.51 10.39
N TRP A 82 3.87 6.16 9.39
CA TRP A 82 2.50 5.91 8.98
C TRP A 82 2.28 4.48 8.49
N ARG A 83 3.16 3.95 7.63
CA ARG A 83 3.08 2.54 7.17
C ARG A 83 3.15 1.57 8.35
N ARG A 84 4.07 1.78 9.30
CA ARG A 84 4.18 0.95 10.51
C ARG A 84 2.91 0.99 11.34
N ALA A 85 2.33 2.18 11.54
CA ALA A 85 1.08 2.35 12.26
C ALA A 85 -0.09 1.63 11.56
N ARG A 86 -0.18 1.70 10.23
CA ARG A 86 -1.19 1.00 9.44
C ARG A 86 -1.06 -0.52 9.48
N ILE A 87 0.18 -1.03 9.40
CA ILE A 87 0.46 -2.47 9.52
C ILE A 87 0.02 -2.98 10.90
N GLU A 88 0.35 -2.24 11.97
CA GLU A 88 -0.06 -2.57 13.34
C GLU A 88 -1.59 -2.54 13.48
N GLU A 89 -2.25 -1.47 13.01
CA GLU A 89 -3.70 -1.30 13.08
C GLU A 89 -4.47 -2.41 12.36
N ARG A 90 -3.99 -2.84 11.19
CA ARG A 90 -4.67 -3.86 10.39
C ARG A 90 -4.37 -5.27 10.86
N GLY A 91 -3.16 -5.56 11.34
CA GLY A 91 -2.75 -6.88 11.80
C GLY A 91 -2.74 -8.01 10.75
N ARG A 92 -3.18 -7.73 9.50
CA ARG A 92 -3.36 -8.73 8.44
C ARG A 92 -2.05 -9.31 7.93
N LEU A 93 -0.97 -8.54 7.92
CA LEU A 93 0.29 -8.97 7.31
C LEU A 93 0.82 -10.30 7.89
N ARG A 94 0.59 -10.55 9.19
CA ARG A 94 1.01 -11.80 9.86
C ARG A 94 0.22 -13.02 9.40
N THR A 95 -1.04 -12.85 9.02
CA THR A 95 -1.91 -13.94 8.59
C THR A 95 -1.72 -14.28 7.11
N LEU A 96 -0.97 -13.45 6.38
CA LEU A 96 -0.80 -13.61 4.94
C LEU A 96 0.13 -14.76 4.55
N GLY A 97 1.06 -15.17 5.43
CA GLY A 97 2.00 -16.28 5.15
C GLY A 97 2.83 -16.08 3.88
N ALA A 98 3.07 -14.83 3.49
CA ALA A 98 3.62 -14.51 2.18
C ALA A 98 5.13 -14.76 2.10
N PRO A 99 5.60 -15.54 1.11
CA PRO A 99 7.03 -15.72 0.90
C PRO A 99 7.68 -14.43 0.40
N ALA A 100 9.02 -14.32 0.53
CA ALA A 100 9.74 -13.29 -0.18
C ALA A 100 9.61 -13.52 -1.70
N PRO A 101 9.64 -12.46 -2.55
CA PRO A 101 9.49 -12.60 -4.00
C PRO A 101 10.46 -13.61 -4.62
N ALA A 102 11.70 -13.65 -4.14
CA ALA A 102 12.72 -14.61 -4.55
C ALA A 102 12.34 -16.08 -4.34
N TYR A 103 11.44 -16.38 -3.39
CA TYR A 103 11.01 -17.72 -3.03
C TYR A 103 9.60 -18.08 -3.53
N VAL A 104 8.98 -17.23 -4.34
CA VAL A 104 7.69 -17.54 -4.98
C VAL A 104 7.85 -18.70 -5.95
N ARG A 105 7.05 -19.76 -5.78
CA ARG A 105 7.10 -20.98 -6.61
C ARG A 105 5.87 -21.18 -7.48
N ASN A 106 4.72 -20.65 -7.08
CA ASN A 106 3.43 -20.87 -7.76
C ASN A 106 2.52 -19.62 -7.69
N GLU A 107 1.34 -19.71 -8.32
CA GLU A 107 0.37 -18.60 -8.34
C GLU A 107 -0.13 -18.20 -6.94
N ALA A 108 -0.33 -19.16 -6.03
CA ALA A 108 -0.81 -18.90 -4.68
C ALA A 108 0.23 -18.12 -3.85
N ASP A 109 1.51 -18.48 -3.98
CA ASP A 109 2.64 -17.76 -3.38
C ASP A 109 2.71 -16.32 -3.91
N LEU A 110 2.53 -16.14 -5.22
CA LEU A 110 2.58 -14.82 -5.85
C LEU A 110 1.42 -13.93 -5.38
N LEU A 111 0.20 -14.47 -5.30
CA LEU A 111 -0.95 -13.78 -4.73
C LEU A 111 -0.73 -13.40 -3.26
N ALA A 112 -0.11 -14.30 -2.48
CA ALA A 112 0.21 -14.02 -1.10
C ALA A 112 1.23 -12.89 -0.97
N ALA A 113 2.28 -12.91 -1.80
CA ALA A 113 3.31 -11.88 -1.89
C ALA A 113 2.73 -10.52 -2.29
N LEU A 114 1.87 -10.46 -3.31
CA LEU A 114 1.20 -9.23 -3.75
C LEU A 114 0.32 -8.61 -2.66
N ALA A 115 -0.49 -9.44 -1.99
CA ALA A 115 -1.28 -8.97 -0.85
C ALA A 115 -0.38 -8.44 0.28
N ALA A 116 0.76 -9.08 0.52
CA ALA A 116 1.71 -8.63 1.54
C ALA A 116 2.43 -7.33 1.15
N ALA A 117 2.73 -7.12 -0.13
CA ALA A 117 3.26 -5.84 -0.62
C ALA A 117 2.26 -4.71 -0.35
N TYR A 118 0.99 -4.91 -0.66
CA TYR A 118 -0.07 -3.94 -0.39
C TYR A 118 -0.22 -3.62 1.10
N GLU A 119 -0.23 -4.65 1.96
CA GLU A 119 -0.30 -4.44 3.41
C GLU A 119 0.97 -3.75 3.96
N LYS A 120 2.17 -4.04 3.40
CA LYS A 120 3.43 -3.38 3.77
C LYS A 120 3.47 -1.91 3.39
N ASP A 121 2.78 -1.50 2.32
CA ASP A 121 2.58 -0.08 1.99
C ASP A 121 1.50 0.59 2.86
N GLY A 122 1.00 -0.09 3.92
CA GLY A 122 -0.01 0.44 4.83
C GLY A 122 -1.44 0.29 4.32
N ALA A 123 -1.65 -0.54 3.29
CA ALA A 123 -2.93 -0.78 2.65
C ALA A 123 -3.67 0.53 2.31
N PRO A 124 -3.11 1.36 1.41
CA PRO A 124 -3.73 2.61 1.01
C PRO A 124 -5.09 2.36 0.34
N PRO A 125 -6.00 3.34 0.30
CA PRO A 125 -7.25 3.21 -0.44
C PRO A 125 -7.00 2.77 -1.89
N LEU A 126 -7.87 1.92 -2.46
CA LEU A 126 -7.66 1.37 -3.81
C LEU A 126 -7.55 2.46 -4.89
N ARG A 127 -8.20 3.62 -4.69
CA ARG A 127 -8.05 4.78 -5.57
C ARG A 127 -6.64 5.38 -5.52
N THR A 128 -6.04 5.43 -4.34
CA THR A 128 -4.65 5.87 -4.16
C THR A 128 -3.69 4.90 -4.84
N LEU A 129 -3.91 3.59 -4.65
CA LEU A 129 -3.14 2.55 -5.33
C LEU A 129 -3.24 2.67 -6.86
N GLN A 130 -4.45 2.82 -7.40
CA GLN A 130 -4.69 3.01 -8.83
C GLN A 130 -4.02 4.28 -9.36
N ARG A 131 -4.09 5.40 -8.62
CA ARG A 131 -3.44 6.65 -9.02
C ARG A 131 -1.93 6.49 -9.13
N ARG A 132 -1.30 5.82 -8.15
CA ARG A 132 0.14 5.51 -8.16
C ARG A 132 0.55 4.53 -9.24
N ALA A 133 -0.32 3.56 -9.54
CA ALA A 133 -0.10 2.58 -10.61
C ALA A 133 -0.02 3.21 -12.01
N GLY A 134 -0.41 4.49 -12.14
CA GLY A 134 -0.28 5.25 -13.38
C GLY A 134 -1.40 5.00 -14.38
N ARG A 135 -1.30 5.72 -15.50
CA ARG A 135 -2.23 5.67 -16.63
C ARG A 135 -1.51 5.26 -17.92
N ALA A 136 -2.21 4.50 -18.75
CA ALA A 136 -1.91 4.28 -20.15
C ALA A 136 -2.54 5.42 -20.97
N GLY A 137 -1.73 6.38 -21.39
CA GLY A 137 -2.22 7.61 -22.02
C GLY A 137 -2.98 8.50 -21.04
N THR A 138 -3.85 9.37 -21.56
CA THR A 138 -4.48 10.45 -20.77
C THR A 138 -5.57 9.95 -19.81
N GLU A 139 -6.31 8.89 -20.17
CA GLU A 139 -7.56 8.54 -19.48
C GLU A 139 -7.64 7.09 -18.94
N VAL A 140 -6.84 6.17 -19.45
CA VAL A 140 -7.00 4.75 -19.10
C VAL A 140 -6.07 4.38 -17.95
N PHE A 141 -6.61 3.98 -16.81
CA PHE A 141 -5.78 3.46 -15.71
C PHE A 141 -5.21 2.09 -16.08
N VAL A 142 -3.89 1.92 -15.88
CA VAL A 142 -3.22 0.61 -16.09
C VAL A 142 -3.75 -0.44 -15.11
N LEU A 143 -4.17 0.01 -13.93
CA LEU A 143 -4.77 -0.81 -12.89
C LEU A 143 -6.21 -0.38 -12.59
N PRO A 144 -7.23 -1.03 -13.17
CA PRO A 144 -8.62 -0.81 -12.80
C PRO A 144 -8.90 -1.16 -11.32
N LEU A 145 -9.78 -0.39 -10.66
CA LEU A 145 -10.14 -0.60 -9.25
C LEU A 145 -10.65 -2.03 -8.95
N ALA A 146 -11.44 -2.61 -9.85
CA ALA A 146 -11.95 -3.96 -9.70
C ALA A 146 -10.81 -5.00 -9.68
N ASN A 147 -9.79 -4.82 -10.52
CA ASN A 147 -8.63 -5.70 -10.55
C ASN A 147 -7.75 -5.51 -9.32
N ALA A 148 -7.51 -4.26 -8.91
CA ALA A 148 -6.82 -3.96 -7.65
C ALA A 148 -7.49 -4.65 -6.44
N SER A 149 -8.82 -4.59 -6.35
CA SER A 149 -9.59 -5.26 -5.30
C SER A 149 -9.41 -6.78 -5.34
N ARG A 150 -9.49 -7.39 -6.53
CA ARG A 150 -9.30 -8.84 -6.69
C ARG A 150 -7.88 -9.29 -6.33
N ILE A 151 -6.86 -8.51 -6.69
CA ILE A 151 -5.46 -8.82 -6.35
C ILE A 151 -5.24 -8.74 -4.83
N VAL A 152 -5.67 -7.64 -4.19
CA VAL A 152 -5.54 -7.45 -2.73
C VAL A 152 -6.26 -8.54 -1.95
N ASN A 153 -7.42 -8.98 -2.43
CA ASN A 153 -8.21 -10.05 -1.80
C ASN A 153 -7.79 -11.46 -2.25
N ARG A 154 -6.69 -11.61 -3.00
CA ARG A 154 -6.15 -12.89 -3.47
C ARG A 154 -7.12 -13.72 -4.33
N VAL A 155 -8.03 -13.04 -5.02
CA VAL A 155 -9.04 -13.69 -5.87
C VAL A 155 -8.46 -14.04 -7.23
N ARG A 156 -7.56 -13.22 -7.78
CA ARG A 156 -6.99 -13.40 -9.11
C ARG A 156 -5.65 -12.69 -9.24
N LEU A 157 -4.73 -13.30 -9.98
CA LEU A 157 -3.49 -12.64 -10.40
C LEU A 157 -3.76 -11.48 -11.37
N PRO A 158 -2.82 -10.54 -11.49
CA PRO A 158 -2.82 -9.58 -12.60
C PRO A 158 -2.95 -10.29 -13.95
N THR A 159 -3.60 -9.62 -14.89
CA THR A 159 -3.92 -10.21 -16.20
C THR A 159 -2.67 -10.35 -17.07
N ASP A 160 -1.75 -9.40 -16.96
CA ASP A 160 -0.53 -9.33 -17.72
C ASP A 160 0.59 -8.68 -16.88
N GLN A 161 1.81 -8.72 -17.41
CA GLN A 161 2.99 -8.17 -16.74
C GLN A 161 2.89 -6.65 -16.52
N ARG A 162 2.21 -5.92 -17.41
CA ARG A 162 2.04 -4.47 -17.29
C ARG A 162 1.16 -4.12 -16.08
N GLN A 163 0.05 -4.82 -15.91
CA GLN A 163 -0.84 -4.67 -14.75
C GLN A 163 -0.14 -5.13 -13.46
N TYR A 164 0.68 -6.17 -13.53
CA TYR A 164 1.50 -6.63 -12.41
C TYR A 164 2.48 -5.56 -11.94
N GLU A 165 3.30 -5.01 -12.84
CA GLU A 165 4.26 -3.97 -12.50
C GLU A 165 3.55 -2.69 -12.04
N ALA A 166 2.43 -2.31 -12.68
CA ALA A 166 1.62 -1.18 -12.24
C ALA A 166 1.09 -1.36 -10.81
N PHE A 167 0.69 -2.58 -10.41
CA PHE A 167 0.30 -2.86 -9.03
C PHE A 167 1.48 -2.68 -8.05
N LEU A 168 2.67 -3.14 -8.41
CA LEU A 168 3.87 -3.00 -7.58
C LEU A 168 4.29 -1.54 -7.42
N THR A 169 4.27 -0.76 -8.50
CA THR A 169 4.44 0.70 -8.48
C THR A 169 3.38 1.36 -7.61
N GLY A 170 2.13 0.89 -7.71
CA GLY A 170 1.04 1.30 -6.84
C GLY A 170 1.36 1.11 -5.34
N CYS A 171 2.03 0.02 -5.01
CA CYS A 171 2.49 -0.31 -3.65
C CYS A 171 3.81 0.40 -3.27
N ASN A 172 4.25 1.42 -4.01
CA ASN A 172 5.52 2.13 -3.81
C ASN A 172 6.77 1.23 -3.83
N ILE A 173 6.75 0.12 -4.57
CA ILE A 173 7.95 -0.67 -4.79
C ILE A 173 8.79 0.03 -5.87
N PRO A 174 10.01 0.49 -5.56
CA PRO A 174 10.82 1.21 -6.52
C PRO A 174 11.36 0.28 -7.61
N GLU A 175 11.64 0.84 -8.79
CA GLU A 175 12.11 0.10 -9.98
C GLU A 175 13.30 -0.84 -9.67
N HIS A 176 14.29 -0.36 -8.91
CA HIS A 176 15.46 -1.17 -8.54
C HIS A 176 15.14 -2.39 -7.68
N ALA A 177 13.98 -2.42 -7.02
CA ALA A 177 13.51 -3.54 -6.22
C ALA A 177 12.60 -4.51 -7.01
N LEU A 178 12.27 -4.21 -8.28
CA LEU A 178 11.37 -5.03 -9.09
C LEU A 178 12.00 -6.31 -9.66
N GLY A 179 13.33 -6.42 -9.71
CA GLY A 179 14.03 -7.59 -10.26
C GLY A 179 13.50 -8.93 -9.73
N PRO A 180 13.55 -9.18 -8.40
CA PRO A 180 13.01 -10.41 -7.81
C PRO A 180 11.50 -10.62 -8.04
N TRP A 181 10.74 -9.54 -8.23
CA TRP A 181 9.31 -9.61 -8.55
C TRP A 181 9.08 -10.03 -10.00
N ARG A 182 9.85 -9.52 -10.96
CA ARG A 182 9.75 -9.94 -12.36
C ARG A 182 10.06 -11.43 -12.51
N GLU A 183 11.09 -11.91 -11.83
CA GLU A 183 11.38 -13.35 -11.83
C GLU A 183 10.27 -14.19 -11.17
N ALA A 184 9.68 -13.70 -10.07
CA ALA A 184 8.57 -14.35 -9.40
C ALA A 184 7.35 -14.51 -10.33
N TRP A 185 7.08 -13.49 -11.14
CA TRP A 185 6.03 -13.52 -12.17
C TRP A 185 6.29 -14.61 -13.21
N HIS A 186 7.51 -14.70 -13.73
CA HIS A 186 7.88 -15.74 -14.70
C HIS A 186 7.78 -17.14 -14.09
N ARG A 187 8.31 -17.36 -12.88
CA ARG A 187 8.21 -18.65 -12.18
C ARG A 187 6.76 -19.10 -11.98
N ALA A 188 5.90 -18.21 -11.47
CA ALA A 188 4.50 -18.53 -11.22
C ALA A 188 3.73 -18.87 -12.51
N ARG A 189 4.02 -18.17 -13.62
CA ARG A 189 3.39 -18.41 -14.93
C ARG A 189 3.91 -19.67 -15.64
N SER A 190 5.18 -20.01 -15.47
CA SER A 190 5.78 -21.24 -16.01
C SER A 190 5.40 -22.49 -15.21
N ALA A 191 5.07 -22.33 -13.92
CA ALA A 191 4.57 -23.40 -13.06
C ALA A 191 3.10 -23.77 -13.35
N GLN A 192 2.40 -23.05 -14.24
CA GLN A 192 1.13 -23.52 -14.76
C GLN A 192 1.42 -24.84 -15.50
N PRO A 193 0.83 -25.98 -15.10
CA PRO A 193 0.93 -27.17 -15.92
C PRO A 193 0.38 -26.80 -17.29
N ALA A 194 1.13 -27.13 -18.34
CA ALA A 194 0.61 -27.10 -19.70
C ALA A 194 -0.74 -27.81 -19.63
N THR A 195 -1.83 -27.07 -19.73
CA THR A 195 -3.16 -27.64 -19.90
C THR A 195 -3.02 -28.67 -21.01
N THR A 196 -3.19 -29.93 -20.63
CA THR A 196 -3.17 -31.09 -21.51
C THR A 196 -3.85 -30.70 -22.81
N ARG A 197 -3.06 -30.44 -23.85
CA ARG A 197 -3.57 -30.38 -25.21
C ARG A 197 -4.01 -31.80 -25.50
N ALA A 198 -5.31 -32.05 -25.39
CA ALA A 198 -5.90 -33.34 -25.71
C ALA A 198 -5.33 -33.81 -27.04
N ALA A 199 -4.70 -34.98 -27.01
CA ALA A 199 -4.19 -35.62 -28.21
C ALA A 199 -5.37 -35.82 -29.19
N PRO A 200 -5.19 -35.58 -30.50
CA PRO A 200 -6.20 -35.93 -31.48
C PRO A 200 -6.45 -37.45 -31.41
N GLN A 201 -7.70 -37.83 -31.16
CA GLN A 201 -8.16 -39.21 -31.22
C GLN A 201 -7.93 -39.73 -32.64
N PRO A 202 -7.27 -40.88 -32.83
CA PRO A 202 -7.23 -41.53 -34.14
C PRO A 202 -8.62 -42.07 -34.45
N VAL A 203 -9.19 -41.61 -35.56
CA VAL A 203 -10.42 -42.15 -36.12
C VAL A 203 -10.07 -43.50 -36.73
N ALA A 204 -10.68 -44.57 -36.23
CA ALA A 204 -10.64 -45.91 -36.82
C ALA A 204 -11.70 -46.04 -37.92
#